data_AF-A0A800F4D7-F1
#
_entry.id   AF-A0A800F4D7-F1
#
_cell.length_a   1.000
_cell.length_b   1.000
_cell.length_c   1.000
_cell.angle_alpha   90.00
_cell.angle_beta   90.00
_cell.angle_gamma   90.00
#
_symmetry.space_group_name_H-M   'P 1'
#
loop_
_entity.id
_entity.type
_entity.pdbx_description
1 polymer ?
#
loop_
_entity_poly.entity_id
_entity_poly.type
_entity_poly.pdbx_seq_one_letter_code
_entity_poly.pdbx_strand_id
1 'polypeptide(L)'
;MLALFWLVFLAGLIVLAFAAGISLRVRLREHVHPRIPPVDDQAVETILSMGTLAVEDDEPLDIEEIDDEERRFWSESWDEPEEL
;
A
#
# COMPACT_ATOMS: atom_id res chain seq x y z
N MET A 1 -9.29 -35.86 -29.22
CA MET A 1 -7.94 -35.62 -28.66
C MET A 1 -7.64 -34.13 -28.56
N LEU A 2 -7.55 -33.38 -29.68
CA LEU A 2 -7.22 -31.93 -29.66
C LEU A 2 -8.22 -31.05 -28.89
N ALA A 3 -9.53 -31.27 -29.06
CA ALA A 3 -10.56 -30.47 -28.39
C ALA A 3 -10.54 -30.65 -26.85
N LEU A 4 -10.30 -31.87 -26.37
CA LEU A 4 -10.17 -32.16 -24.95
C LEU A 4 -8.92 -31.49 -24.36
N PHE A 5 -7.80 -31.55 -25.09
CA PHE A 5 -6.56 -30.86 -24.71
C PHE A 5 -6.78 -29.35 -24.57
N TRP A 6 -7.47 -28.74 -25.53
CA TRP A 6 -7.73 -27.30 -25.50
C TRP A 6 -8.66 -26.88 -24.37
N LEU A 7 -9.67 -27.71 -24.03
CA LEU A 7 -10.56 -27.48 -22.90
C LEU A 7 -9.81 -27.56 -21.56
N VAL A 8 -8.95 -28.56 -21.38
CA VAL A 8 -8.15 -28.72 -20.15
C VAL A 8 -7.12 -27.59 -20.03
N PHE A 9 -6.49 -27.21 -21.14
CA PHE A 9 -5.54 -26.10 -21.19
C PHE A 9 -6.20 -24.76 -20.82
N LEU A 10 -7.38 -24.48 -21.39
CA LEU A 10 -8.13 -23.27 -21.06
C LEU A 10 -8.59 -23.25 -19.61
N ALA A 11 -9.06 -24.39 -19.08
CA ALA A 11 -9.43 -24.51 -17.68
C ALA A 11 -8.23 -24.24 -16.75
N GLY A 12 -7.04 -24.76 -17.10
CA GLY A 12 -5.80 -24.46 -16.38
C GLY A 12 -5.44 -22.97 -16.41
N LEU A 13 -5.56 -22.32 -17.56
CA LEU A 13 -5.31 -20.87 -17.68
C LEU A 13 -6.30 -20.03 -16.88
N ILE A 14 -7.58 -20.40 -16.85
CA ILE A 14 -8.59 -19.70 -16.04
C ILE A 14 -8.24 -19.80 -14.56
N VAL A 15 -7.88 -20.99 -14.07
CA VAL A 15 -7.48 -21.19 -12.68
C VAL A 15 -6.22 -20.37 -12.35
N LEU A 16 -5.23 -20.36 -13.24
CA LEU A 16 -4.00 -19.59 -13.05
C LEU A 16 -4.28 -18.08 -13.02
N ALA A 17 -5.11 -17.57 -13.93
CA ALA A 17 -5.51 -16.17 -13.96
C ALA A 17 -6.31 -15.78 -12.71
N PHE A 18 -7.17 -16.67 -12.22
CA PHE A 18 -7.95 -16.44 -10.99
C PHE A 18 -7.04 -16.44 -9.75
N ALA A 19 -6.10 -17.38 -9.67
CA ALA A 19 -5.11 -17.45 -8.58
C ALA A 19 -4.19 -16.22 -8.57
N ALA A 20 -3.69 -15.80 -9.74
CA ALA A 20 -2.89 -14.59 -9.89
C ALA A 20 -3.69 -13.33 -9.56
N GLY A 21 -4.96 -13.25 -10.01
CA GLY A 21 -5.85 -12.15 -9.71
C GLY A 21 -6.22 -12.04 -8.23
N ILE A 22 -6.46 -13.17 -7.56
CA ILE A 22 -6.69 -13.20 -6.10
C ILE A 22 -5.41 -12.82 -5.35
N SER A 23 -4.26 -13.39 -5.70
CA SER A 23 -2.97 -13.07 -5.08
C SER A 23 -2.63 -11.58 -5.22
N LEU A 24 -2.82 -11.03 -6.42
CA LEU A 24 -2.61 -9.61 -6.67
C LEU A 24 -3.61 -8.74 -5.91
N ARG A 25 -4.88 -9.14 -5.83
CA ARG A 25 -5.93 -8.40 -5.10
C ARG A 25 -5.75 -8.47 -3.58
N VAL A 26 -5.21 -9.57 -3.04
CA VAL A 26 -4.85 -9.71 -1.63
C VAL A 26 -3.64 -8.84 -1.30
N ARG A 27 -2.59 -8.92 -2.13
CA ARG A 27 -1.37 -8.11 -1.96
C ARG A 27 -1.63 -6.61 -2.12
N LEU A 28 -2.53 -6.21 -3.03
CA LEU A 28 -2.99 -4.81 -3.13
C LEU A 28 -3.85 -4.41 -1.92
N ARG A 29 -4.57 -5.34 -1.29
CA ARG A 29 -5.35 -5.02 -0.09
C ARG A 29 -4.47 -4.79 1.13
N GLU A 30 -3.35 -5.52 1.21
CA GLU A 30 -2.28 -5.33 2.18
C GLU A 30 -1.53 -4.01 1.94
N HIS A 31 -1.19 -3.66 0.69
CA HIS A 31 -0.39 -2.46 0.40
C HIS A 31 -1.20 -1.16 0.20
N VAL A 32 -2.51 -1.22 -0.07
CA VAL A 32 -3.34 -0.05 -0.42
C VAL A 32 -4.47 0.18 0.59
N HIS A 33 -4.27 -0.17 1.85
CA HIS A 33 -4.98 0.55 2.92
C HIS A 33 -4.01 1.54 3.58
N PRO A 34 -3.75 2.71 2.98
CA PRO A 34 -3.54 3.89 3.79
C PRO A 34 -4.89 4.15 4.45
N ARG A 35 -5.17 3.44 5.54
CA ARG A 35 -6.26 3.79 6.43
C ARG A 35 -5.75 5.02 7.15
N ILE A 36 -5.77 6.17 6.47
CA ILE A 36 -5.58 7.47 7.10
C ILE A 36 -6.48 7.40 8.34
N PRO A 37 -5.91 7.39 9.55
CA PRO A 37 -6.72 7.28 10.75
C PRO A 37 -7.74 8.41 10.65
N PRO A 38 -9.05 8.15 10.84
CA PRO A 38 -10.01 9.23 10.85
C PRO A 38 -9.64 10.12 12.03
N VAL A 39 -8.88 11.20 11.76
CA VAL A 39 -8.49 12.18 12.76
C VAL A 39 -9.75 12.99 13.03
N ASP A 40 -10.46 12.63 14.09
CA ASP A 40 -11.58 13.39 14.60
C ASP A 40 -11.10 14.46 15.60
N ASP A 41 -12.00 15.37 15.97
CA ASP A 41 -11.67 16.48 16.87
C ASP A 41 -11.16 15.97 18.24
N GLN A 42 -11.56 14.77 18.64
CA GLN A 42 -11.11 14.12 19.87
C GLN A 42 -9.65 13.64 19.75
N ALA A 43 -9.26 13.10 18.60
CA ALA A 43 -7.88 12.75 18.29
C ALA A 43 -6.99 14.00 18.29
N VAL A 44 -7.49 15.13 17.76
CA VAL A 44 -6.77 16.42 17.79
C VAL A 44 -6.56 16.90 19.22
N GLU A 45 -7.59 16.88 20.06
CA GLU A 45 -7.47 17.27 21.47
C GLU A 45 -6.49 16.36 22.25
N THR A 46 -6.47 15.07 21.91
CA THR A 46 -5.54 14.10 22.49
C THR A 46 -4.10 14.42 22.13
N ILE A 47 -3.82 14.76 20.87
CA ILE A 47 -2.49 15.20 20.43
C ILE A 47 -2.09 16.51 21.13
N LEU A 48 -3.00 17.48 21.22
CA LEU A 48 -2.70 18.76 21.86
C LEU A 48 -2.42 18.63 23.36
N SER A 49 -3.10 17.70 24.04
CA SER A 49 -2.96 17.50 25.48
C SER A 49 -1.82 16.57 25.88
N MET A 50 -1.63 15.46 25.16
CA MET A 50 -0.63 14.44 25.49
C MET A 50 0.60 14.46 24.58
N GLY A 51 0.56 15.20 23.48
CA GLY A 51 1.64 15.25 22.48
C GLY A 51 1.78 13.98 21.63
N THR A 52 0.93 12.98 21.85
CA THR A 52 0.99 11.69 21.15
C THR A 52 -0.41 11.10 21.00
N LEU A 53 -0.65 10.42 19.88
CA LEU A 53 -1.87 9.67 19.60
C LEU A 53 -1.48 8.21 19.39
N ALA A 54 -1.83 7.35 20.34
CA ALA A 54 -1.70 5.91 20.16
C ALA A 54 -2.87 5.42 19.30
N VAL A 55 -2.58 5.09 18.04
CA VAL A 55 -3.51 4.39 17.16
C VAL A 55 -3.12 2.92 17.20
N GLU A 56 -4.10 2.03 17.44
CA GLU A 56 -3.92 0.59 17.28
C GLU A 56 -3.85 0.29 15.77
N ASP A 57 -2.65 0.43 15.21
CA ASP A 57 -2.34 -0.08 13.88
C ASP A 57 -1.66 -1.45 14.05
N ASP A 58 -2.26 -2.49 13.49
CA ASP A 58 -1.87 -3.89 13.74
C ASP A 58 -0.69 -4.36 12.85
N GLU A 59 -0.14 -3.49 11.99
CA GLU A 59 0.92 -3.84 11.04
C GLU A 59 2.17 -2.95 11.21
N PRO A 60 3.38 -3.54 11.31
CA PRO A 60 4.61 -2.78 11.47
C PRO A 60 4.96 -1.96 10.22
N LEU A 61 5.52 -0.77 10.42
CA LEU A 61 5.96 0.12 9.32
C LEU A 61 7.01 -0.58 8.43
N ASP A 62 6.86 -0.44 7.11
CA ASP A 62 7.84 -0.93 6.13
C ASP A 62 9.01 0.07 6.00
N ILE A 63 10.15 -0.32 6.58
CA ILE A 63 11.35 0.52 6.62
C ILE A 63 12.06 0.57 5.26
N GLU A 64 11.91 -0.46 4.43
CA GLU A 64 12.58 -0.54 3.12
C GLU A 64 11.90 0.40 2.11
N GLU A 65 10.56 0.45 2.14
CA GLU A 65 9.78 1.39 1.32
C GLU A 65 10.10 2.84 1.66
N ILE A 66 10.25 3.16 2.96
CA ILE A 66 10.60 4.50 3.43
C ILE A 66 11.99 4.92 2.91
N ASP A 67 12.99 4.04 2.99
CA ASP A 67 14.36 4.37 2.54
C ASP A 67 14.44 4.59 1.01
N ASP A 68 13.71 3.80 0.23
CA ASP A 68 13.61 3.99 -1.21
C ASP A 68 12.96 5.34 -1.57
N GLU A 69 11.91 5.71 -0.83
CA GLU A 69 11.18 6.97 -1.02
C GLU A 69 12.02 8.18 -0.61
N GLU A 70 12.75 8.11 0.51
CA GLU A 70 13.66 9.17 0.93
C GLU A 70 14.78 9.37 -0.10
N ARG A 71 15.39 8.28 -0.58
CA ARG A 71 16.42 8.36 -1.64
C ARG A 71 15.87 9.03 -2.90
N ARG A 72 14.62 8.71 -3.28
CA ARG A 72 13.95 9.35 -4.41
C ARG A 72 13.73 10.84 -4.17
N PHE A 73 13.15 11.20 -3.03
CA PHE A 73 12.87 12.58 -2.63
C PHE A 73 14.15 13.44 -2.63
N TRP A 74 15.24 12.94 -2.05
CA TRP A 74 16.53 13.66 -1.98
C TRP A 74 17.31 13.66 -3.30
N SER A 75 16.98 12.79 -4.25
CA SER A 75 17.57 12.78 -5.59
C SER A 75 16.93 13.80 -6.53
N GLU A 76 15.75 14.32 -6.18
CA GLU A 76 15.04 15.29 -7.00
C GLU A 76 15.64 16.70 -6.85
N SER A 77 15.63 17.47 -7.94
CA SER A 77 16.02 18.88 -7.91
C SER A 77 14.89 19.69 -7.30
N TRP A 78 15.15 20.27 -6.14
CA TRP A 78 14.23 21.18 -5.48
C TRP A 78 14.51 22.60 -5.93
N ASP A 79 13.47 23.33 -6.31
CA ASP A 79 13.59 24.75 -6.64
C ASP A 79 14.12 25.53 -5.43
N GLU A 80 15.00 26.50 -5.67
CA GLU A 80 15.47 27.39 -4.60
C GLU A 80 14.29 28.24 -4.10
N PRO A 81 14.18 28.45 -2.78
CA PRO A 81 13.13 29.31 -2.24
C PRO A 81 13.27 30.72 -2.83
N GLU A 82 12.17 31.27 -3.36
CA GLU A 82 12.14 32.63 -3.88
C GLU A 82 12.51 33.63 -2.76
N GLU A 83 13.53 34.46 -3.00
CA GLU A 83 13.86 35.58 -2.09
C GLU A 83 12.74 36.63 -2.17
N LEU A 84 11.95 36.74 -1.10
CA LEU A 84 10.92 37.79 -0.92
C LEU A 84 11.51 39.13 -0.50
#